data_AF-D3BKC7-F1
#
_entry.id   AF-D3BKC7-F1
#
_cell.length_a   1.000
_cell.length_b   1.000
_cell.length_c   1.000
_cell.angle_alpha   90.00
_cell.angle_beta   90.00
_cell.angle_gamma   90.00
#
_symmetry.space_group_name_H-M   'P 1'
#
loop_
_entity.id
_entity.type
_entity.pdbx_description
1 polymer ?
#
loop_
_entity_poly.entity_id
_entity_poly.type
_entity_poly.pdbx_seq_one_letter_code
_entity_poly.pdbx_strand_id
1 'polypeptide(L)'
;MIKINFSLILTVKKKKNKTQASPPDFPLMMQKMVETDPAISISSSSSMETTFTIPESIGVNKIELTESPTSTSISYEYNNFNLSKNDIELMDLNDRHDEKNDEFDFYIFNDKTSKKSKKQKNNNYNNKFTRYCKLIEQDGAESETDQTVLIPQEEGFSFKKLGKYLGPAIFVSIGYMDPGNWATDLQGGSQFGYRLLWVLLFSNIMALLLQYLSFKIALVTKKDLASVCKSQYPRLTRIILWIICEIAITSTDLAEVIGSAVGLQILFGLPLIAGVMITALDTLLFLAIQKFGIRKLELVVFGLMTIITLCFIVELFYAKPEAEEVFKGFIPTLTTKSVVVATGIIGAVVMPHNLFLHSGVVKSRKVGDTNQSITEAIKYNTIDTVIALNGAFFVNASIIILAAAVFYKHNIEVTQLQDAYKLLGDMVGARVASILFGVGLLCAGQASTITGTLAGQIVMEGFIDLKVSPWIRRLTTRLLAIIPAVIVISLMGEEMTYDLLILSQVLLSLALPFAIIPLIQFTADQEIMQEFKNSKLVIIVSWLIALFIISLNLLTIVEIVKGLLEFSFAAKIVSITILIPLIAFLLLFLIWIVLYKQLSSILNRLLNQCPRL
;
A
#
# COMPACT_ATOMS: atom_id res chain seq x y z
N MET A 1 18.08 38.20 -14.73
CA MET A 1 16.82 38.05 -13.98
C MET A 1 16.00 39.31 -14.19
N ILE A 2 14.78 39.20 -14.71
CA ILE A 2 13.85 40.33 -14.85
C ILE A 2 12.78 40.13 -13.78
N LYS A 3 12.65 41.06 -12.83
CA LYS A 3 11.51 41.09 -11.90
C LYS A 3 10.29 41.61 -12.65
N ILE A 4 9.22 40.82 -12.70
CA ILE A 4 7.94 41.22 -13.27
C ILE A 4 6.90 41.12 -12.16
N ASN A 5 6.25 42.23 -11.86
CA ASN A 5 5.10 42.27 -10.95
C ASN A 5 3.85 41.97 -11.77
N PHE A 6 2.99 41.08 -11.28
CA PHE A 6 1.71 40.76 -11.89
C PHE A 6 0.57 41.23 -10.99
N SER A 7 -0.41 41.89 -11.59
CA SER A 7 -1.65 42.29 -10.93
C SER A 7 -2.80 41.53 -11.59
N LEU A 8 -3.50 40.69 -10.82
CA LEU A 8 -4.67 39.96 -11.30
C LEU A 8 -5.92 40.74 -10.92
N ILE A 9 -6.70 41.21 -11.90
CA ILE A 9 -7.94 41.97 -11.66
C ILE A 9 -9.13 41.11 -12.08
N LEU A 10 -9.87 40.60 -11.11
CA LEU A 10 -11.15 39.92 -11.33
C LEU A 10 -12.27 40.96 -11.36
N THR A 11 -13.00 41.08 -12.46
CA THR A 11 -14.15 42.02 -12.56
C THR A 11 -15.43 41.24 -12.80
N VAL A 12 -16.36 41.26 -11.83
CA VAL A 12 -17.68 40.64 -11.97
C VAL A 12 -18.67 41.71 -12.48
N LYS A 13 -19.13 41.57 -13.72
CA LYS A 13 -20.12 42.47 -14.34
C LYS A 13 -21.54 41.89 -14.29
N LYS A 14 -22.51 42.71 -13.92
CA LYS A 14 -23.92 42.32 -13.89
C LYS A 14 -24.47 42.23 -15.31
N LYS A 15 -24.79 41.02 -15.79
CA LYS A 15 -25.48 40.83 -17.08
C LYS A 15 -26.94 41.30 -16.91
N LYS A 16 -27.34 42.34 -17.63
CA LYS A 16 -28.76 42.77 -17.70
C LYS A 16 -29.55 41.65 -18.38
N ASN A 17 -30.13 40.73 -17.62
CA ASN A 17 -31.43 40.13 -17.97
C ASN A 17 -32.11 39.49 -16.75
N LYS A 18 -33.39 39.85 -16.63
CA LYS A 18 -34.48 39.44 -15.74
C LYS A 18 -34.28 38.13 -14.96
N THR A 19 -34.09 38.22 -13.65
CA THR A 19 -35.07 37.93 -12.58
C THR A 19 -34.43 38.24 -11.22
N GLN A 20 -35.23 38.74 -10.27
CA GLN A 20 -34.80 39.17 -8.94
C GLN A 20 -34.16 38.02 -8.15
N ALA A 21 -32.83 38.00 -8.09
CA ALA A 21 -32.10 37.49 -6.95
C ALA A 21 -31.07 38.57 -6.58
N SER A 22 -31.16 39.11 -5.37
CA SER A 22 -30.11 39.94 -4.79
C SER A 22 -28.80 39.13 -4.80
N PRO A 23 -27.64 39.74 -5.13
CA PRO A 23 -26.37 39.04 -4.95
C PRO A 23 -26.27 38.57 -3.49
N PRO A 24 -25.61 37.43 -3.19
CA PRO A 24 -25.27 37.11 -1.81
C PRO A 24 -24.53 38.33 -1.23
N ASP A 25 -24.89 38.75 -0.02
CA ASP A 25 -24.25 39.86 0.71
C ASP A 25 -22.77 39.49 0.94
N PHE A 26 -21.95 39.69 -0.09
CA PHE A 26 -20.52 39.46 -0.12
C PHE A 26 -19.80 40.23 1.00
N PRO A 27 -20.23 41.45 1.39
CA PRO A 27 -19.72 42.12 2.58
C PRO A 27 -19.89 41.28 3.85
N LEU A 28 -21.02 40.59 4.03
CA LEU A 28 -21.29 39.74 5.20
C LEU A 28 -20.41 38.47 5.21
N MET A 29 -20.12 37.91 4.04
CA MET A 29 -19.25 36.75 3.89
C MET A 29 -17.78 37.11 4.20
N MET A 30 -17.33 38.28 3.77
CA MET A 30 -15.97 38.76 4.04
C MET A 30 -15.80 39.26 5.47
N GLN A 31 -16.84 39.85 6.07
CA GLN A 31 -16.86 40.22 7.49
C GLN A 31 -16.72 39.00 8.39
N LYS A 32 -17.40 37.89 8.05
CA LYS A 32 -17.20 36.59 8.72
C LYS A 32 -15.77 36.05 8.56
N MET A 33 -15.15 36.29 7.40
CA MET A 33 -13.79 35.81 7.11
C MET A 33 -12.74 36.52 7.98
N VAL A 34 -12.90 37.84 8.18
CA VAL A 34 -12.09 38.67 9.10
C VAL A 34 -12.35 38.29 10.56
N GLU A 35 -13.60 37.97 10.93
CA GLU A 35 -13.93 37.47 12.27
C GLU A 35 -13.30 36.11 12.59
N THR A 36 -13.10 35.25 11.58
CA THR A 36 -12.51 33.92 11.75
C THR A 36 -10.99 33.86 11.73
N ASP A 37 -10.30 34.89 11.22
CA ASP A 37 -8.83 34.89 11.10
C ASP A 37 -8.21 36.23 11.52
N PRO A 38 -7.57 36.32 12.71
CA PRO A 38 -7.06 37.57 13.28
C PRO A 38 -5.87 38.16 12.51
N ALA A 39 -5.35 37.46 11.50
CA ALA A 39 -4.22 37.92 10.70
C ALA A 39 -4.61 38.83 9.52
N ILE A 40 -5.91 38.91 9.18
CA ILE A 40 -6.43 39.74 8.09
C ILE A 40 -6.98 41.04 8.68
N SER A 41 -6.46 42.19 8.22
CA SER A 41 -6.89 43.51 8.72
C SER A 41 -7.34 44.44 7.60
N ILE A 42 -8.39 45.22 7.86
CA ILE A 42 -8.88 46.25 6.94
C ILE A 42 -7.96 47.47 7.09
N SER A 43 -7.28 47.85 6.01
CA SER A 43 -6.39 49.03 6.00
C SER A 43 -7.12 50.33 5.68
N SER A 44 -8.14 50.28 4.81
CA SER A 44 -9.02 51.42 4.51
C SER A 44 -10.36 50.95 3.94
N SER A 45 -11.43 51.66 4.26
CA SER A 45 -12.77 51.41 3.72
C SER A 45 -13.49 52.72 3.41
N SER A 46 -14.04 52.81 2.20
CA SER A 46 -14.91 53.88 1.71
C SER A 46 -16.21 53.28 1.15
N SER A 47 -17.20 54.11 0.83
CA SER A 47 -18.49 53.65 0.29
C SER A 47 -18.39 52.95 -1.08
N MET A 48 -17.23 52.97 -1.76
CA MET A 48 -17.00 52.31 -3.04
C MET A 48 -15.74 51.44 -3.08
N GLU A 49 -14.85 51.51 -2.09
CA GLU A 49 -13.59 50.75 -2.08
C GLU A 49 -13.22 50.24 -0.69
N THR A 50 -12.80 48.98 -0.59
CA THR A 50 -12.24 48.42 0.66
C THR A 50 -10.94 47.69 0.39
N THR A 51 -9.91 48.01 1.18
CA THR A 51 -8.56 47.45 1.05
C THR A 51 -8.22 46.59 2.26
N PHE A 52 -7.64 45.42 2.00
CA PHE A 52 -7.21 44.47 3.04
C PHE A 52 -5.71 44.26 3.02
N THR A 53 -5.14 44.05 4.20
CA THR A 53 -3.74 43.71 4.42
C THR A 53 -3.66 42.28 4.94
N ILE A 54 -2.83 41.45 4.30
CA ILE A 54 -2.66 40.02 4.58
C ILE A 54 -1.17 39.78 4.92
N PRO A 55 -0.82 38.82 5.79
CA PRO A 55 0.58 38.52 6.08
C PRO A 55 1.36 38.03 4.84
N GLU A 56 2.64 38.39 4.75
CA GLU A 56 3.54 38.04 3.64
C GLU A 56 3.66 36.52 3.37
N SER A 57 3.31 35.67 4.34
CA SER A 57 3.37 34.20 4.23
C SER A 57 2.44 33.60 3.18
N ILE A 58 1.46 34.38 2.65
CA ILE A 58 0.47 33.92 1.66
C ILE A 58 0.87 34.33 0.23
N GLY A 59 1.95 35.10 0.03
CA GLY A 59 2.45 35.51 -1.29
C GLY A 59 1.58 36.57 -2.01
N VAL A 60 0.45 36.96 -1.39
CA VAL A 60 -0.42 38.07 -1.81
C VAL A 60 -0.11 39.27 -0.93
N ASN A 61 0.27 40.39 -1.53
CA ASN A 61 0.66 41.60 -0.80
C ASN A 61 -0.55 42.51 -0.51
N LYS A 62 -1.51 42.57 -1.44
CA LYS A 62 -2.67 43.46 -1.34
C LYS A 62 -3.88 42.88 -2.05
N ILE A 63 -5.06 43.08 -1.46
CA ILE A 63 -6.37 42.87 -2.10
C ILE A 63 -7.12 44.19 -2.07
N GLU A 64 -7.56 44.70 -3.22
CA GLU A 64 -8.48 45.84 -3.29
C GLU A 64 -9.82 45.42 -3.89
N LEU A 65 -10.89 45.82 -3.21
CA LEU A 65 -12.26 45.71 -3.72
C LEU A 65 -12.72 47.08 -4.22
N THR A 66 -13.21 47.12 -5.44
CA THR A 66 -13.81 48.30 -6.08
C THR A 66 -15.25 47.99 -6.45
N GLU A 67 -16.20 48.71 -5.85
CA GLU A 67 -17.62 48.64 -6.16
C GLU A 67 -18.07 49.81 -7.02
N SER A 68 -18.74 49.50 -8.12
CA SER A 68 -19.41 50.46 -8.99
C SER A 68 -20.88 50.04 -9.18
N PRO A 69 -21.79 50.94 -9.59
CA PRO A 69 -23.22 50.64 -9.72
C PRO A 69 -23.57 49.48 -10.67
N THR A 70 -22.61 49.01 -11.47
CA THR A 70 -22.81 47.97 -12.51
C THR A 70 -21.81 46.80 -12.44
N SER A 71 -20.80 46.87 -11.59
CA SER A 71 -19.78 45.81 -11.42
C SER A 71 -19.03 45.90 -10.10
N THR A 72 -18.60 44.75 -9.60
CA THR A 72 -17.67 44.62 -8.46
C THR A 72 -16.37 44.02 -8.96
N SER A 73 -15.24 44.65 -8.68
CA SER A 73 -13.90 44.16 -9.03
C SER A 73 -13.07 43.87 -7.79
N ILE A 74 -12.29 42.79 -7.86
CA ILE A 74 -11.33 42.35 -6.86
C ILE A 74 -9.96 42.30 -7.53
N SER A 75 -9.01 43.10 -7.08
CA SER A 75 -7.61 43.06 -7.55
C SER A 75 -6.74 42.34 -6.52
N TYR A 76 -5.82 41.52 -7.01
CA TYR A 76 -4.79 40.85 -6.22
C TYR A 76 -3.41 41.28 -6.71
N GLU A 77 -2.56 41.69 -5.78
CA GLU A 77 -1.17 42.06 -6.05
C GLU A 77 -0.22 41.01 -5.43
N TYR A 78 0.66 40.42 -6.25
CA TYR A 78 1.59 39.35 -5.84
C TYR A 78 3.06 39.81 -5.95
N ASN A 79 3.94 39.33 -5.07
CA ASN A 79 5.38 39.61 -5.12
C ASN A 79 6.21 38.45 -5.72
N ASN A 80 7.15 38.82 -6.60
CA ASN A 80 8.29 38.01 -7.09
C ASN A 80 8.00 36.59 -7.60
N PHE A 81 7.60 36.47 -8.87
CA PHE A 81 7.74 35.21 -9.62
C PHE A 81 9.02 35.22 -10.48
N ASN A 82 9.93 34.28 -10.24
CA ASN A 82 11.09 34.03 -11.10
C ASN A 82 10.72 32.96 -12.15
N LEU A 83 10.39 33.40 -13.36
CA LEU A 83 10.14 32.50 -14.50
C LEU A 83 11.39 32.41 -15.39
N SER A 84 11.74 31.19 -15.84
CA SER A 84 12.83 30.98 -16.80
C SER A 84 12.32 31.21 -18.23
N LYS A 85 13.22 31.51 -19.16
CA LYS A 85 12.87 31.88 -20.55
C LYS A 85 12.12 30.77 -21.31
N ASN A 86 12.21 29.50 -20.87
CA ASN A 86 11.56 28.35 -21.48
C ASN A 86 10.07 28.21 -21.10
N ASP A 87 9.64 28.81 -19.99
CA ASP A 87 8.26 28.71 -19.50
C ASP A 87 7.27 29.57 -20.32
N ILE A 88 7.80 30.46 -21.16
CA ILE A 88 7.03 31.39 -21.98
C ILE A 88 6.58 30.73 -23.30
N GLU A 89 7.32 29.76 -23.83
CA GLU A 89 6.99 29.12 -25.12
C GLU A 89 5.86 28.07 -25.02
N LEU A 90 5.57 27.56 -23.81
CA LEU A 90 4.54 26.53 -23.58
C LEU A 90 3.10 27.07 -23.50
N MET A 91 2.90 28.39 -23.57
CA MET A 91 1.56 29.00 -23.47
C MET A 91 0.74 28.96 -24.77
N ASP A 92 1.31 28.50 -25.87
CA ASP A 92 0.65 28.47 -27.18
C ASP A 92 0.55 27.02 -27.65
N LEU A 93 -0.61 26.38 -27.49
CA LEU A 93 -1.09 25.24 -28.29
C LEU A 93 -2.57 24.95 -27.98
N ASN A 94 -3.38 24.99 -29.04
CA ASN A 94 -4.83 24.75 -29.10
C ASN A 94 -5.18 23.27 -28.86
N ASP A 95 -6.35 22.98 -28.26
CA ASP A 95 -7.41 22.26 -28.99
C ASP A 95 -8.77 22.16 -28.30
N ARG A 96 -9.79 21.93 -29.15
CA ARG A 96 -11.24 22.00 -28.96
C ARG A 96 -11.87 20.71 -28.40
N HIS A 97 -12.92 20.83 -27.58
CA HIS A 97 -14.26 20.22 -27.78
C HIS A 97 -15.23 20.56 -26.63
N ASP A 98 -16.50 20.79 -27.00
CA ASP A 98 -17.68 21.30 -26.28
C ASP A 98 -18.25 20.33 -25.19
N GLU A 99 -19.15 20.64 -24.24
CA GLU A 99 -20.30 21.58 -24.17
C GLU A 99 -20.71 21.98 -22.71
N LYS A 100 -21.27 23.22 -22.58
CA LYS A 100 -22.34 23.78 -21.68
C LYS A 100 -22.14 23.78 -20.13
N ASN A 101 -22.40 24.84 -19.34
CA ASN A 101 -22.91 26.22 -19.50
C ASN A 101 -22.58 27.02 -18.21
N ASP A 102 -22.05 28.25 -18.34
CA ASP A 102 -22.29 29.49 -17.53
C ASP A 102 -21.14 30.51 -17.80
N GLU A 103 -21.45 31.67 -18.40
CA GLU A 103 -20.49 32.65 -18.96
C GLU A 103 -20.01 33.71 -17.93
N PHE A 104 -18.70 33.78 -17.67
CA PHE A 104 -18.02 34.89 -16.96
C PHE A 104 -16.89 35.48 -17.83
N ASP A 105 -16.78 36.81 -17.90
CA ASP A 105 -15.74 37.52 -18.68
C ASP A 105 -14.52 37.85 -17.80
N PHE A 106 -13.30 37.47 -18.23
CA PHE A 106 -12.03 37.75 -17.53
C PHE A 106 -11.09 38.62 -18.38
N TYR A 107 -10.33 39.52 -17.75
CA TYR A 107 -9.30 40.34 -18.41
C TYR A 107 -7.98 40.27 -17.62
N ILE A 108 -6.86 40.03 -18.31
CA ILE A 108 -5.50 40.09 -17.73
C ILE A 108 -4.78 41.28 -18.38
N PHE A 109 -4.24 42.18 -17.56
CA PHE A 109 -3.42 43.31 -18.02
C PHE A 109 -1.97 43.14 -17.57
N ASN A 110 -1.04 43.50 -18.45
CA ASN A 110 0.41 43.54 -18.16
C ASN A 110 0.87 45.00 -18.22
N ASP A 111 1.54 45.46 -17.17
CA ASP A 111 1.69 46.89 -16.86
C ASP A 111 2.80 47.62 -17.64
N LYS A 112 3.19 47.14 -18.83
CA LYS A 112 4.21 47.82 -19.66
C LYS A 112 3.90 48.01 -21.14
N THR A 113 2.76 47.56 -21.67
CA THR A 113 2.33 48.00 -23.00
C THR A 113 0.81 48.09 -23.10
N SER A 114 0.31 49.32 -23.27
CA SER A 114 -1.05 49.61 -23.73
C SER A 114 -1.23 49.08 -25.17
N LYS A 115 -1.61 47.81 -25.33
CA LYS A 115 -2.24 47.31 -26.56
C LYS A 115 -3.44 46.45 -26.23
N LYS A 116 -4.62 46.96 -26.60
CA LYS A 116 -5.90 46.24 -26.66
C LYS A 116 -5.70 44.93 -27.44
N SER A 117 -5.78 43.79 -26.75
CA SER A 117 -5.91 42.49 -27.42
C SER A 117 -7.40 42.09 -27.50
N LYS A 118 -7.72 41.37 -28.57
CA LYS A 118 -9.05 41.18 -29.15
C LYS A 118 -10.03 40.43 -28.25
N LYS A 119 -11.31 40.78 -28.42
CA LYS A 119 -12.51 40.07 -27.98
C LYS A 119 -12.41 38.58 -28.36
N GLN A 120 -12.22 37.70 -27.39
CA GLN A 120 -12.31 36.25 -27.59
C GLN A 120 -13.34 35.72 -26.60
N LYS A 121 -14.53 35.39 -27.11
CA LYS A 121 -15.55 34.62 -26.38
C LYS A 121 -14.98 33.23 -26.15
N ASN A 122 -14.64 32.89 -24.91
CA ASN A 122 -14.14 31.55 -24.59
C ASN A 122 -14.84 31.02 -23.33
N ASN A 123 -15.71 30.04 -23.55
CA ASN A 123 -16.59 29.40 -22.57
C ASN A 123 -15.88 28.34 -21.69
N ASN A 124 -14.59 28.50 -21.37
CA ASN A 124 -13.76 27.38 -20.90
C ASN A 124 -12.89 27.62 -19.65
N TYR A 125 -13.23 28.59 -18.78
CA TYR A 125 -12.33 28.99 -17.68
C TYR A 125 -12.52 28.26 -16.34
N ASN A 126 -13.56 27.43 -16.14
CA ASN A 126 -13.66 26.62 -14.91
C ASN A 126 -12.61 25.50 -14.81
N ASN A 127 -11.93 25.12 -15.90
CA ASN A 127 -10.88 24.09 -15.87
C ASN A 127 -9.44 24.63 -15.78
N LYS A 128 -9.21 25.91 -16.09
CA LYS A 128 -7.85 26.49 -16.12
C LYS A 128 -7.40 27.00 -14.75
N PHE A 129 -8.32 27.53 -13.93
CA PHE A 129 -8.01 27.97 -12.56
C PHE A 129 -7.73 26.78 -11.63
N THR A 130 -8.48 25.68 -11.77
CA THR A 130 -8.20 24.41 -11.08
C THR A 130 -6.83 23.84 -11.45
N ARG A 131 -6.36 24.08 -12.69
CA ARG A 131 -5.06 23.60 -13.16
C ARG A 131 -3.89 24.44 -12.60
N TYR A 132 -4.08 25.74 -12.40
CA TYR A 132 -3.07 26.60 -11.75
C TYR A 132 -3.01 26.41 -10.23
N CYS A 133 -4.14 26.19 -9.56
CA CYS A 133 -4.13 25.71 -8.17
C CYS A 133 -3.46 24.34 -8.04
N LYS A 134 -3.70 23.42 -8.99
CA LYS A 134 -2.98 22.13 -9.07
C LYS A 134 -1.48 22.26 -9.33
N LEU A 135 -1.04 23.29 -10.04
CA LEU A 135 0.39 23.54 -10.31
C LEU A 135 1.11 24.09 -9.07
N ILE A 136 0.41 24.78 -8.18
CA ILE A 136 0.95 25.25 -6.90
C ILE A 136 0.96 24.11 -5.85
N GLU A 137 0.05 23.14 -5.94
CA GLU A 137 0.08 21.91 -5.13
C GLU A 137 1.12 20.86 -5.59
N GLN A 138 1.87 21.11 -6.67
CA GLN A 138 2.66 20.08 -7.34
C GLN A 138 4.08 19.82 -6.78
N ASP A 139 4.43 20.34 -5.60
CA ASP A 139 5.68 19.98 -4.90
C ASP A 139 5.55 18.73 -4.01
N GLY A 140 4.42 18.03 -4.05
CA GLY A 140 4.26 16.70 -3.47
C GLY A 140 3.07 16.00 -4.11
N ALA A 141 3.27 15.30 -5.23
CA ALA A 141 2.18 14.61 -5.91
C ALA A 141 1.60 13.47 -5.04
N GLU A 142 0.58 13.79 -4.24
CA GLU A 142 -0.25 12.84 -3.51
C GLU A 142 -0.91 11.86 -4.49
N SER A 143 -0.96 10.57 -4.13
CA SER A 143 -1.61 9.54 -4.93
C SER A 143 -3.14 9.77 -4.95
N GLU A 144 -3.86 9.27 -5.98
CA GLU A 144 -5.33 9.43 -6.12
C GLU A 144 -6.14 8.97 -4.89
N THR A 145 -5.53 8.20 -3.98
CA THR A 145 -6.14 7.61 -2.78
C THR A 145 -5.77 8.31 -1.47
N ASP A 146 -4.80 9.23 -1.48
CA ASP A 146 -4.32 9.89 -0.27
C ASP A 146 -5.37 10.87 0.30
N GLN A 147 -5.48 10.92 1.63
CA GLN A 147 -6.36 11.81 2.40
C GLN A 147 -7.87 11.80 2.02
N THR A 148 -8.35 10.75 1.37
CA THR A 148 -9.73 10.66 0.86
C THR A 148 -10.80 10.58 1.96
N VAL A 149 -10.45 10.15 3.18
CA VAL A 149 -11.38 9.99 4.30
C VAL A 149 -11.15 11.04 5.38
N LEU A 150 -12.12 11.95 5.54
CA LEU A 150 -12.14 12.96 6.60
C LEU A 150 -12.51 12.35 7.96
N ILE A 151 -11.66 12.60 8.94
CA ILE A 151 -11.82 12.14 10.32
C ILE A 151 -12.43 13.27 11.18
N PRO A 152 -13.46 12.99 12.00
CA PRO A 152 -14.03 13.98 12.92
C PRO A 152 -12.98 14.48 13.91
N GLN A 153 -12.87 15.79 14.07
CA GLN A 153 -11.95 16.42 15.03
C GLN A 153 -12.51 16.55 16.45
N GLU A 154 -13.42 15.65 16.87
CA GLU A 154 -13.90 15.64 18.26
C GLU A 154 -12.72 15.32 19.21
N GLU A 155 -12.78 15.66 20.50
CA GLU A 155 -11.76 15.26 21.46
C GLU A 155 -12.08 13.88 22.08
N GLY A 156 -11.06 13.04 22.27
CA GLY A 156 -11.19 11.75 22.97
C GLY A 156 -11.55 10.53 22.11
N PHE A 157 -11.57 9.35 22.77
CA PHE A 157 -11.87 8.07 22.12
C PHE A 157 -13.36 7.97 21.76
N SER A 158 -13.66 7.66 20.50
CA SER A 158 -15.03 7.51 20.02
C SER A 158 -15.17 6.31 19.10
N PHE A 159 -16.17 5.47 19.35
CA PHE A 159 -16.51 4.34 18.47
C PHE A 159 -16.89 4.80 17.05
N LYS A 160 -17.45 6.01 16.90
CA LYS A 160 -17.74 6.60 15.58
C LYS A 160 -16.46 6.98 14.83
N LYS A 161 -15.43 7.46 15.55
CA LYS A 161 -14.11 7.70 14.97
C LYS A 161 -13.43 6.39 14.61
N LEU A 162 -13.45 5.41 15.52
CA LEU A 162 -12.91 4.08 15.25
C LEU A 162 -13.48 3.51 13.95
N GLY A 163 -14.80 3.55 13.75
CA GLY A 163 -15.44 3.09 12.50
C GLY A 163 -14.98 3.82 11.23
N LYS A 164 -14.43 5.03 11.32
CA LYS A 164 -13.84 5.75 10.17
C LYS A 164 -12.35 5.45 9.98
N TYR A 165 -11.64 5.08 11.04
CA TYR A 165 -10.25 4.64 10.98
C TYR A 165 -10.13 3.18 10.54
N LEU A 166 -11.11 2.33 10.87
CA LEU A 166 -11.16 0.94 10.41
C LEU A 166 -11.17 0.87 8.87
N GLY A 167 -10.40 -0.06 8.31
CA GLY A 167 -10.33 -0.28 6.86
C GLY A 167 -8.93 -0.57 6.33
N PRO A 168 -7.92 0.29 6.57
CA PRO A 168 -6.57 0.09 6.05
C PRO A 168 -5.96 -1.25 6.48
N ALA A 169 -6.16 -1.68 7.74
CA ALA A 169 -5.63 -2.96 8.17
C ALA A 169 -6.37 -4.18 7.60
N ILE A 170 -7.63 -4.04 7.17
CA ILE A 170 -8.39 -5.11 6.50
C ILE A 170 -7.74 -5.45 5.14
N PHE A 171 -7.23 -4.45 4.43
CA PHE A 171 -6.41 -4.69 3.24
C PHE A 171 -5.16 -5.49 3.57
N VAL A 172 -4.49 -5.11 4.65
CA VAL A 172 -3.24 -5.76 5.03
C VAL A 172 -3.50 -7.19 5.46
N SER A 173 -4.53 -7.45 6.27
CA SER A 173 -4.84 -8.78 6.80
C SER A 173 -5.23 -9.78 5.72
N ILE A 174 -5.80 -9.35 4.60
CA ILE A 174 -6.23 -10.31 3.57
C ILE A 174 -5.05 -10.95 2.83
N GLY A 175 -3.90 -10.26 2.76
CA GLY A 175 -2.66 -10.87 2.25
C GLY A 175 -2.17 -12.02 3.14
N TYR A 176 -2.54 -12.04 4.42
CA TYR A 176 -2.22 -13.12 5.36
C TYR A 176 -3.16 -14.33 5.22
N MET A 177 -4.14 -14.26 4.32
CA MET A 177 -5.12 -15.32 4.04
C MET A 177 -4.99 -15.86 2.61
N ASP A 178 -3.89 -15.57 1.93
CA ASP A 178 -3.66 -15.97 0.54
C ASP A 178 -3.45 -17.50 0.40
N PRO A 179 -3.64 -18.07 -0.80
CA PRO A 179 -3.41 -19.50 -1.03
C PRO A 179 -2.00 -19.99 -0.67
N GLY A 180 -1.01 -19.10 -0.68
CA GLY A 180 0.36 -19.40 -0.25
C GLY A 180 0.43 -19.80 1.23
N ASN A 181 -0.22 -19.04 2.10
CA ASN A 181 -0.38 -19.37 3.53
C ASN A 181 -1.11 -20.70 3.73
N TRP A 182 -2.15 -20.97 2.92
CA TRP A 182 -2.94 -22.19 3.08
C TRP A 182 -2.12 -23.45 2.85
N ALA A 183 -1.21 -23.44 1.87
CA ALA A 183 -0.39 -24.60 1.58
C ALA A 183 0.58 -24.95 2.73
N THR A 184 1.23 -23.95 3.32
CA THR A 184 2.13 -24.16 4.45
C THR A 184 1.37 -24.55 5.72
N ASP A 185 0.18 -23.98 5.94
CA ASP A 185 -0.69 -24.32 7.07
C ASP A 185 -1.29 -25.74 6.95
N LEU A 186 -1.77 -26.13 5.76
CA LEU A 186 -2.27 -27.48 5.50
C LEU A 186 -1.17 -28.54 5.63
N GLN A 187 0.02 -28.26 5.10
CA GLN A 187 1.19 -29.13 5.28
C GLN A 187 1.55 -29.23 6.76
N GLY A 188 1.57 -28.10 7.47
CA GLY A 188 1.87 -28.06 8.89
C GLY A 188 0.92 -28.90 9.74
N GLY A 189 -0.39 -28.74 9.51
CA GLY A 189 -1.41 -29.51 10.23
C GLY A 189 -1.42 -30.99 9.86
N SER A 190 -1.28 -31.34 8.58
CA SER A 190 -1.34 -32.74 8.12
C SER A 190 -0.10 -33.56 8.50
N GLN A 191 1.08 -32.94 8.59
CA GLN A 191 2.33 -33.65 8.94
C GLN A 191 2.68 -33.59 10.43
N PHE A 192 2.32 -32.51 11.14
CA PHE A 192 2.75 -32.29 12.53
C PHE A 192 1.60 -32.14 13.53
N GLY A 193 0.36 -32.32 13.08
CA GLY A 193 -0.84 -32.14 13.90
C GLY A 193 -0.93 -30.69 14.41
N TYR A 194 -1.35 -30.53 15.67
CA TYR A 194 -1.52 -29.19 16.27
C TYR A 194 -0.22 -28.50 16.68
N ARG A 195 0.94 -29.15 16.55
CA ARG A 195 2.22 -28.68 17.13
C ARG A 195 2.75 -27.38 16.53
N LEU A 196 2.32 -26.99 15.34
CA LEU A 196 2.79 -25.76 14.69
C LEU A 196 1.90 -24.53 14.98
N LEU A 197 0.83 -24.67 15.78
CA LEU A 197 -0.02 -23.55 16.19
C LEU A 197 0.75 -22.48 16.97
N TRP A 198 1.70 -22.87 17.82
CA TRP A 198 2.53 -21.90 18.53
C TRP A 198 3.46 -21.12 17.57
N VAL A 199 3.94 -21.75 16.49
CA VAL A 199 4.74 -21.08 15.45
C VAL A 199 3.89 -20.02 14.77
N LEU A 200 2.66 -20.38 14.36
CA LEU A 200 1.72 -19.45 13.76
C LEU A 200 1.41 -18.27 14.70
N LEU A 201 1.18 -18.53 15.98
CA LEU A 201 0.95 -17.48 16.99
C LEU A 201 2.16 -16.56 17.13
N PHE A 202 3.36 -17.13 17.21
CA PHE A 202 4.61 -16.36 17.29
C PHE A 202 4.81 -15.49 16.04
N SER A 203 4.57 -16.05 14.85
CA SER A 203 4.59 -15.31 13.58
C SER A 203 3.60 -14.15 13.56
N ASN A 204 2.38 -14.35 14.07
CA ASN A 204 1.38 -13.29 14.15
C ASN A 204 1.82 -12.16 15.10
N ILE A 205 2.44 -12.48 16.24
CA ILE A 205 2.99 -11.47 17.16
C ILE A 205 4.10 -10.66 16.47
N MET A 206 5.00 -11.32 15.74
CA MET A 206 6.03 -10.63 14.95
C MET A 206 5.41 -9.74 13.88
N ALA A 207 4.41 -10.25 13.15
CA ALA A 207 3.69 -9.50 12.12
C ALA A 207 3.02 -8.25 12.70
N LEU A 208 2.32 -8.36 13.83
CA LEU A 208 1.70 -7.23 14.52
C LEU A 208 2.71 -6.14 14.85
N LEU A 209 3.90 -6.51 15.35
CA LEU A 209 4.96 -5.54 15.64
C LEU A 209 5.46 -4.86 14.36
N LEU A 210 5.78 -5.63 13.32
CA LEU A 210 6.32 -5.08 12.07
C LEU A 210 5.28 -4.21 11.34
N GLN A 211 4.01 -4.62 11.36
CA GLN A 211 2.91 -3.82 10.81
C GLN A 211 2.68 -2.54 11.62
N TYR A 212 2.80 -2.61 12.94
CA TYR A 212 2.80 -1.42 13.79
C TYR A 212 3.89 -0.42 13.40
N LEU A 213 5.11 -0.89 13.17
CA LEU A 213 6.21 -0.05 12.69
C LEU A 213 5.90 0.58 11.32
N SER A 214 5.32 -0.22 10.41
CA SER A 214 5.01 0.19 9.05
C SER A 214 3.97 1.32 8.96
N PHE A 215 2.82 1.19 9.62
CA PHE A 215 1.84 2.28 9.57
C PHE A 215 2.35 3.50 10.37
N LYS A 216 3.10 3.27 11.45
CA LYS A 216 3.59 4.36 12.31
C LYS A 216 4.55 5.27 11.55
N ILE A 217 5.47 4.74 10.74
CA ILE A 217 6.37 5.57 9.93
C ILE A 217 5.59 6.44 8.95
N ALA A 218 4.52 5.92 8.35
CA ALA A 218 3.69 6.68 7.42
C ALA A 218 2.87 7.78 8.08
N LEU A 219 2.31 7.51 9.27
CA LEU A 219 1.56 8.52 10.02
C LEU A 219 2.44 9.70 10.46
N VAL A 220 3.70 9.43 10.80
CA VAL A 220 4.67 10.43 11.28
C VAL A 220 5.31 11.20 10.12
N THR A 221 5.80 10.49 9.09
CA THR A 221 6.53 11.10 7.97
C THR A 221 5.63 11.60 6.85
N LYS A 222 4.34 11.23 6.85
CA LYS A 222 3.37 11.40 5.76
C LYS A 222 3.82 10.75 4.43
N LYS A 223 4.81 9.86 4.48
CA LYS A 223 5.37 9.13 3.34
C LYS A 223 5.27 7.63 3.60
N ASP A 224 4.96 6.85 2.57
CA ASP A 224 5.05 5.39 2.65
C ASP A 224 6.52 4.95 2.80
N LEU A 225 6.73 3.70 3.23
CA LEU A 225 8.05 3.14 3.49
C LEU A 225 8.97 3.18 2.25
N ALA A 226 8.43 2.95 1.04
CA ALA A 226 9.22 2.98 -0.19
C ALA A 226 9.68 4.41 -0.53
N SER A 227 8.81 5.40 -0.33
CA SER A 227 9.14 6.82 -0.44
C SER A 227 10.19 7.27 0.58
N VAL A 228 10.13 6.76 1.82
CA VAL A 228 11.19 7.00 2.81
C VAL A 228 12.50 6.36 2.36
N CYS A 229 12.49 5.11 1.88
CA CYS A 229 13.66 4.47 1.30
C CYS A 229 14.28 5.29 0.15
N LYS A 230 13.45 5.84 -0.75
CA LYS A 230 13.92 6.71 -1.86
C LYS A 230 14.61 7.98 -1.37
N SER A 231 14.16 8.55 -0.25
CA SER A 231 14.79 9.74 0.34
C SER A 231 16.10 9.45 1.07
N GLN A 232 16.27 8.22 1.59
CA GLN A 232 17.41 7.85 2.42
C GLN A 232 18.52 7.13 1.64
N TYR A 233 18.18 6.39 0.59
CA TYR A 233 19.14 5.56 -0.16
C TYR A 233 19.50 6.13 -1.54
N PRO A 234 20.72 5.85 -2.04
CA PRO A 234 21.14 6.29 -3.35
C PRO A 234 20.40 5.51 -4.45
N ARG A 235 20.45 6.04 -5.68
CA ARG A 235 19.69 5.53 -6.84
C ARG A 235 19.89 4.02 -7.10
N LEU A 236 21.12 3.51 -6.94
CA LEU A 236 21.39 2.09 -7.18
C LEU A 236 20.71 1.20 -6.11
N THR A 237 20.87 1.53 -4.83
CA THR A 237 20.29 0.77 -3.72
C THR A 237 18.77 0.74 -3.79
N ARG A 238 18.12 1.87 -4.08
CA ARG A 238 16.65 1.91 -4.20
C ARG A 238 16.13 1.10 -5.42
N ILE A 239 16.88 1.04 -6.52
CA ILE A 239 16.50 0.23 -7.69
C ILE A 239 16.63 -1.27 -7.38
N ILE A 240 17.70 -1.68 -6.70
CA ILE A 240 17.87 -3.08 -6.28
C ILE A 240 16.75 -3.49 -5.31
N LEU A 241 16.44 -2.64 -4.32
CA LEU A 241 15.32 -2.86 -3.39
C LEU A 241 13.98 -2.98 -4.13
N TRP A 242 13.74 -2.10 -5.11
CA TRP A 242 12.56 -2.15 -5.96
C TRP A 242 12.45 -3.50 -6.69
N ILE A 243 13.53 -3.95 -7.37
CA ILE A 243 13.55 -5.23 -8.08
C ILE A 243 13.25 -6.40 -7.13
N ILE A 244 13.85 -6.43 -5.93
CA ILE A 244 13.60 -7.47 -4.93
C ILE A 244 12.12 -7.48 -4.51
N CYS A 245 11.53 -6.30 -4.29
CA CYS A 245 10.11 -6.18 -3.95
C CYS A 245 9.20 -6.60 -5.11
N GLU A 246 9.54 -6.29 -6.35
CA GLU A 246 8.78 -6.74 -7.54
C GLU A 246 8.79 -8.25 -7.70
N ILE A 247 9.95 -8.89 -7.47
CA ILE A 247 10.08 -10.35 -7.48
C ILE A 247 9.19 -10.95 -6.38
N ALA A 248 9.19 -10.36 -5.18
CA ALA A 248 8.34 -10.79 -4.08
C ALA A 248 6.84 -10.69 -4.43
N ILE A 249 6.41 -9.55 -4.98
CA ILE A 249 5.01 -9.34 -5.40
C ILE A 249 4.62 -10.32 -6.49
N THR A 250 5.48 -10.54 -7.49
CA THR A 250 5.23 -11.51 -8.57
C THR A 250 5.17 -12.95 -8.03
N SER A 251 5.95 -13.26 -6.99
CA SER A 251 5.90 -14.56 -6.32
C SER A 251 4.57 -14.76 -5.59
N THR A 252 4.07 -13.76 -4.88
CA THR A 252 2.72 -13.80 -4.31
C THR A 252 1.66 -13.94 -5.40
N ASP A 253 1.78 -13.19 -6.49
CA ASP A 253 0.85 -13.26 -7.62
C ASP A 253 0.81 -14.67 -8.25
N LEU A 254 1.95 -15.38 -8.30
CA LEU A 254 2.03 -16.79 -8.70
C LEU A 254 1.23 -17.70 -7.76
N ALA A 255 1.34 -17.51 -6.44
CA ALA A 255 0.56 -18.27 -5.46
C ALA A 255 -0.95 -18.06 -5.65
N GLU A 256 -1.37 -16.82 -5.92
CA GLU A 256 -2.77 -16.48 -6.19
C GLU A 256 -3.31 -17.11 -7.47
N VAL A 257 -2.52 -17.10 -8.54
CA VAL A 257 -2.87 -17.69 -9.84
C VAL A 257 -3.10 -19.19 -9.65
N ILE A 258 -2.17 -19.88 -8.98
CA ILE A 258 -2.27 -21.32 -8.72
C ILE A 258 -3.47 -21.60 -7.83
N GLY A 259 -3.63 -20.90 -6.70
CA GLY A 259 -4.76 -21.10 -5.80
C GLY A 259 -6.11 -20.88 -6.46
N SER A 260 -6.26 -19.79 -7.23
CA SER A 260 -7.50 -19.50 -7.97
C SER A 260 -7.77 -20.54 -9.05
N ALA A 261 -6.75 -20.97 -9.79
CA ALA A 261 -6.88 -22.00 -10.81
C ALA A 261 -7.29 -23.36 -10.21
N VAL A 262 -6.72 -23.73 -9.07
CA VAL A 262 -7.10 -24.92 -8.31
C VAL A 262 -8.54 -24.80 -7.81
N GLY A 263 -8.94 -23.65 -7.27
CA GLY A 263 -10.33 -23.38 -6.88
C GLY A 263 -11.31 -23.54 -8.05
N LEU A 264 -10.95 -23.03 -9.23
CA LEU A 264 -11.75 -23.19 -10.46
C LEU A 264 -11.81 -24.64 -10.95
N GLN A 265 -10.69 -25.35 -10.92
CA GLN A 265 -10.61 -26.78 -11.26
C GLN A 265 -11.53 -27.60 -10.36
N ILE A 266 -11.49 -27.30 -9.06
CA ILE A 266 -12.26 -27.98 -8.03
C ILE A 266 -13.78 -27.71 -8.17
N LEU A 267 -14.18 -26.44 -8.33
CA LEU A 267 -15.58 -26.03 -8.33
C LEU A 267 -16.29 -26.34 -9.65
N PHE A 268 -15.59 -26.20 -10.78
CA PHE A 268 -16.18 -26.27 -12.12
C PHE A 268 -15.66 -27.45 -12.94
N GLY A 269 -14.72 -28.25 -12.42
CA GLY A 269 -14.12 -29.38 -13.14
C GLY A 269 -13.23 -28.95 -14.32
N LEU A 270 -12.74 -27.71 -14.32
CA LEU A 270 -11.94 -27.17 -15.42
C LEU A 270 -10.50 -27.71 -15.39
N PRO A 271 -9.85 -27.95 -16.54
CA PRO A 271 -8.42 -28.25 -16.59
C PRO A 271 -7.60 -27.14 -15.93
N LEU A 272 -6.52 -27.49 -15.21
CA LEU A 272 -5.75 -26.51 -14.44
C LEU A 272 -5.19 -25.37 -15.30
N ILE A 273 -4.68 -25.69 -16.49
CA ILE A 273 -4.20 -24.69 -17.46
C ILE A 273 -5.33 -23.74 -17.87
N ALA A 274 -6.54 -24.25 -18.08
CA ALA A 274 -7.70 -23.40 -18.40
C ALA A 274 -8.04 -22.49 -17.22
N GLY A 275 -7.99 -23.02 -15.99
CA GLY A 275 -8.13 -22.24 -14.76
C GLY A 275 -7.12 -21.09 -14.69
N VAL A 276 -5.83 -21.39 -14.90
CA VAL A 276 -4.74 -20.39 -14.94
C VAL A 276 -5.02 -19.32 -16.00
N MET A 277 -5.42 -19.70 -17.21
CA MET A 277 -5.73 -18.73 -18.27
C MET A 277 -6.95 -17.86 -17.93
N ILE A 278 -7.97 -18.42 -17.26
CA ILE A 278 -9.14 -17.66 -16.80
C ILE A 278 -8.73 -16.63 -15.75
N THR A 279 -7.74 -16.91 -14.89
CA THR A 279 -7.27 -15.91 -13.93
C THR A 279 -6.74 -14.65 -14.60
N ALA A 280 -6.28 -14.67 -15.85
CA ALA A 280 -5.91 -13.43 -16.56
C ALA A 280 -7.08 -12.43 -16.69
N LEU A 281 -8.33 -12.92 -16.66
CA LEU A 281 -9.53 -12.08 -16.70
C LEU A 281 -9.78 -11.33 -15.38
N ASP A 282 -9.14 -11.71 -14.28
CA ASP A 282 -9.24 -11.00 -12.99
C ASP A 282 -8.75 -9.55 -13.09
N THR A 283 -7.90 -9.25 -14.08
CA THR A 283 -7.44 -7.89 -14.38
C THR A 283 -8.61 -6.98 -14.76
N LEU A 284 -9.61 -7.52 -15.47
CA LEU A 284 -10.84 -6.81 -15.82
C LEU A 284 -11.74 -6.62 -14.61
N LEU A 285 -11.80 -7.63 -13.73
CA LEU A 285 -12.57 -7.56 -12.49
C LEU A 285 -11.99 -6.50 -11.55
N PHE A 286 -10.67 -6.47 -11.38
CA PHE A 286 -9.96 -5.46 -10.59
C PHE A 286 -10.28 -4.05 -11.11
N LEU A 287 -10.23 -3.83 -12.42
CA LEU A 287 -10.56 -2.54 -13.02
C LEU A 287 -12.02 -2.12 -12.82
N ALA A 288 -12.94 -3.07 -12.87
CA ALA A 288 -14.34 -2.80 -12.58
C ALA A 288 -14.51 -2.36 -11.12
N ILE A 289 -13.84 -3.03 -10.18
CA ILE A 289 -13.93 -2.75 -8.75
C ILE A 289 -13.26 -1.41 -8.39
N GLN A 290 -12.10 -1.09 -8.98
CA GLN A 290 -11.35 0.12 -8.66
C GLN A 290 -12.13 1.42 -8.94
N LYS A 291 -13.00 1.42 -9.97
CA LYS A 291 -13.85 2.58 -10.32
C LYS A 291 -14.80 3.02 -9.20
N PHE A 292 -15.03 2.17 -8.20
CA PHE A 292 -15.97 2.43 -7.12
C PHE A 292 -15.36 3.14 -5.91
N GLY A 293 -14.04 3.40 -5.88
CA GLY A 293 -13.35 4.13 -4.83
C GLY A 293 -13.01 3.30 -3.58
N ILE A 294 -12.11 3.80 -2.73
CA ILE A 294 -11.44 3.02 -1.68
C ILE A 294 -12.39 2.40 -0.65
N ARG A 295 -13.45 3.11 -0.22
CA ARG A 295 -14.40 2.58 0.77
C ARG A 295 -15.23 1.40 0.28
N LYS A 296 -15.65 1.43 -0.99
CA LYS A 296 -16.38 0.29 -1.57
C LYS A 296 -15.44 -0.90 -1.74
N LEU A 297 -14.18 -0.61 -2.03
CA LEU A 297 -13.13 -1.61 -2.11
C LEU A 297 -12.88 -2.27 -0.74
N GLU A 298 -12.78 -1.49 0.34
CA GLU A 298 -12.74 -1.99 1.73
C GLU A 298 -13.91 -2.93 2.04
N LEU A 299 -15.13 -2.57 1.62
CA LEU A 299 -16.32 -3.40 1.83
C LEU A 299 -16.26 -4.73 1.05
N VAL A 300 -15.75 -4.71 -0.19
CA VAL A 300 -15.58 -5.93 -1.00
C VAL A 300 -14.57 -6.87 -0.35
N VAL A 301 -13.42 -6.34 0.07
CA VAL A 301 -12.37 -7.10 0.77
C VAL A 301 -12.89 -7.68 2.08
N PHE A 302 -13.62 -6.88 2.88
CA PHE A 302 -14.27 -7.37 4.09
C PHE A 302 -15.30 -8.48 3.82
N GLY A 303 -16.06 -8.37 2.73
CA GLY A 303 -16.99 -9.41 2.28
C GLY A 303 -16.28 -10.73 1.94
N LEU A 304 -15.18 -10.66 1.17
CA LEU A 304 -14.35 -11.83 0.84
C LEU A 304 -13.78 -12.49 2.10
N MET A 305 -13.21 -11.69 3.01
CA MET A 305 -12.68 -12.18 4.29
C MET A 305 -13.76 -12.85 5.14
N THR A 306 -14.97 -12.30 5.15
CA THR A 306 -16.11 -12.88 5.88
C THR A 306 -16.50 -14.23 5.29
N ILE A 307 -16.54 -14.36 3.95
CA ILE A 307 -16.84 -15.64 3.28
C ILE A 307 -15.80 -16.69 3.64
N ILE A 308 -14.51 -16.36 3.53
CA ILE A 308 -13.41 -17.29 3.89
C ILE A 308 -13.55 -17.76 5.34
N THR A 309 -13.78 -16.81 6.26
CA THR A 309 -13.95 -17.11 7.69
C THR A 309 -15.14 -18.03 7.93
N LEU A 310 -16.28 -17.77 7.29
CA LEU A 310 -17.48 -18.61 7.42
C LEU A 310 -17.27 -20.02 6.87
N CYS A 311 -16.55 -20.17 5.74
CA CYS A 311 -16.20 -21.49 5.20
C CYS A 311 -15.45 -22.33 6.26
N PHE A 312 -14.37 -21.80 6.84
CA PHE A 312 -13.57 -22.53 7.82
C PHE A 312 -14.28 -22.76 9.15
N ILE A 313 -15.16 -21.84 9.60
CA ILE A 313 -16.00 -22.08 10.77
C ILE A 313 -16.89 -23.31 10.56
N VAL A 314 -17.54 -23.40 9.39
CA VAL A 314 -18.39 -24.54 9.05
C VAL A 314 -17.57 -25.82 8.92
N GLU A 315 -16.40 -25.78 8.29
CA GLU A 315 -15.52 -26.95 8.15
C GLU A 315 -15.02 -27.45 9.52
N LEU A 316 -14.59 -26.55 10.42
CA LEU A 316 -14.20 -26.92 11.78
C LEU A 316 -15.35 -27.55 12.57
N PHE A 317 -16.58 -27.05 12.38
CA PHE A 317 -17.75 -27.62 13.04
C PHE A 317 -17.97 -29.08 12.65
N TYR A 318 -17.78 -29.41 11.36
CA TYR A 318 -17.88 -30.79 10.91
C TYR A 318 -16.65 -31.64 11.29
N ALA A 319 -15.45 -31.05 11.29
CA ALA A 319 -14.21 -31.75 11.63
C ALA A 319 -14.10 -32.16 13.11
N LYS A 320 -14.85 -31.50 14.01
CA LYS A 320 -14.90 -31.78 15.46
C LYS A 320 -13.52 -31.98 16.10
N PRO A 321 -12.63 -30.98 16.04
CA PRO A 321 -11.31 -31.08 16.65
C PRO A 321 -11.41 -31.20 18.19
N GLU A 322 -10.47 -31.93 18.78
CA GLU A 322 -10.38 -32.07 20.24
C GLU A 322 -9.75 -30.81 20.84
N ALA A 323 -10.54 -30.02 21.58
CA ALA A 323 -10.10 -28.73 22.12
C ALA A 323 -8.85 -28.84 22.99
N GLU A 324 -8.72 -29.91 23.79
CA GLU A 324 -7.55 -30.12 24.65
C GLU A 324 -6.25 -30.25 23.84
N GLU A 325 -6.27 -31.00 22.74
CA GLU A 325 -5.11 -31.18 21.87
C GLU A 325 -4.74 -29.90 21.12
N VAL A 326 -5.75 -29.13 20.69
CA VAL A 326 -5.56 -27.81 20.08
C VAL A 326 -4.84 -26.87 21.03
N PHE A 327 -5.27 -26.79 22.30
CA PHE A 327 -4.60 -25.94 23.29
C PHE A 327 -3.19 -26.39 23.61
N LYS A 328 -2.91 -27.71 23.61
CA LYS A 328 -1.54 -28.23 23.73
C LYS A 328 -0.66 -27.83 22.54
N GLY A 329 -1.23 -27.61 21.37
CA GLY A 329 -0.53 -27.12 20.18
C GLY A 329 0.11 -25.73 20.32
N PHE A 330 -0.36 -24.92 21.27
CA PHE A 330 0.24 -23.62 21.60
C PHE A 330 1.47 -23.71 22.51
N ILE A 331 1.82 -24.92 22.99
CA ILE A 331 3.03 -25.15 23.77
C ILE A 331 4.23 -25.29 22.80
N PRO A 332 5.29 -24.49 22.96
CA PRO A 332 6.43 -24.53 22.04
C PRO A 332 7.11 -25.89 21.97
N THR A 333 7.00 -26.54 20.80
CA THR A 333 7.69 -27.79 20.49
C THR A 333 8.19 -27.75 19.04
N LEU A 334 9.47 -28.09 18.82
CA LEU A 334 10.07 -28.21 17.49
C LEU A 334 10.83 -29.52 17.37
N THR A 335 10.75 -30.09 16.18
CA THR A 335 11.56 -31.23 15.76
C THR A 335 12.37 -30.83 14.53
N THR A 336 13.48 -31.50 14.25
CA THR A 336 14.33 -31.20 13.09
C THR A 336 13.53 -31.22 11.78
N LYS A 337 12.54 -32.12 11.65
CA LYS A 337 11.68 -32.23 10.46
C LYS A 337 10.69 -31.08 10.32
N SER A 338 10.27 -30.48 11.44
CA SER A 338 9.26 -29.41 11.43
C SER A 338 9.84 -28.02 11.18
N VAL A 339 11.16 -27.86 11.20
CA VAL A 339 11.83 -26.55 11.02
C VAL A 339 11.54 -25.95 9.65
N VAL A 340 11.55 -26.76 8.59
CA VAL A 340 11.32 -26.30 7.22
C VAL A 340 9.90 -25.76 7.07
N VAL A 341 8.91 -26.54 7.51
CA VAL A 341 7.48 -26.14 7.46
C VAL A 341 7.21 -24.96 8.40
N ALA A 342 7.78 -24.94 9.60
CA ALA A 342 7.70 -23.80 10.52
C ALA A 342 8.29 -22.52 9.90
N THR A 343 9.39 -22.64 9.17
CA THR A 343 9.99 -21.51 8.43
C THR A 343 9.08 -21.06 7.30
N GLY A 344 8.45 -21.99 6.58
CA GLY A 344 7.43 -21.70 5.58
C GLY A 344 6.24 -20.92 6.16
N ILE A 345 5.71 -21.33 7.32
CA ILE A 345 4.64 -20.60 8.03
C ILE A 345 5.10 -19.19 8.41
N ILE A 346 6.30 -19.02 8.95
CA ILE A 346 6.83 -17.69 9.31
C ILE A 346 6.96 -16.80 8.06
N GLY A 347 7.51 -17.33 6.97
CA GLY A 347 7.71 -16.58 5.73
C GLY A 347 6.40 -16.20 5.03
N ALA A 348 5.41 -17.09 5.06
CA ALA A 348 4.09 -16.84 4.47
C ALA A 348 3.28 -15.82 5.29
N VAL A 349 3.40 -15.85 6.63
CA VAL A 349 2.76 -14.86 7.50
C VAL A 349 3.42 -13.49 7.33
N VAL A 350 4.73 -13.37 7.41
CA VAL A 350 5.38 -12.05 7.38
C VAL A 350 5.72 -11.66 5.94
N MET A 351 4.76 -11.08 5.22
CA MET A 351 4.96 -10.68 3.83
C MET A 351 5.65 -9.29 3.70
N PRO A 352 6.72 -9.15 2.89
CA PRO A 352 7.41 -7.87 2.70
C PRO A 352 6.54 -6.81 2.03
N HIS A 353 5.80 -7.17 0.98
CA HIS A 353 4.97 -6.22 0.24
C HIS A 353 3.83 -5.66 1.11
N ASN A 354 3.34 -6.42 2.09
CA ASN A 354 2.36 -5.93 3.06
C ASN A 354 2.91 -4.84 3.98
N LEU A 355 4.21 -4.84 4.27
CA LEU A 355 4.84 -3.74 5.01
C LEU A 355 4.83 -2.45 4.18
N PHE A 356 5.03 -2.52 2.87
CA PHE A 356 4.90 -1.33 2.02
C PHE A 356 3.43 -0.92 1.86
N LEU A 357 2.55 -1.90 1.62
CA LEU A 357 1.12 -1.69 1.48
C LEU A 357 0.54 -0.94 2.68
N HIS A 358 0.79 -1.43 3.91
CA HIS A 358 0.23 -0.85 5.12
C HIS A 358 0.65 0.61 5.31
N SER A 359 1.93 0.91 5.07
CA SER A 359 2.46 2.28 5.11
C SER A 359 1.83 3.18 4.03
N GLY A 360 1.36 2.62 2.91
CA GLY A 360 0.66 3.38 1.88
C GLY A 360 -0.82 3.58 2.17
N VAL A 361 -1.56 2.51 2.51
CA VAL A 361 -3.03 2.57 2.67
C VAL A 361 -3.47 3.39 3.87
N VAL A 362 -2.64 3.50 4.92
CA VAL A 362 -2.95 4.32 6.09
C VAL A 362 -3.03 5.82 5.75
N LYS A 363 -2.35 6.27 4.69
CA LYS A 363 -2.42 7.66 4.20
C LYS A 363 -3.78 8.05 3.62
N SER A 364 -4.65 7.09 3.33
CA SER A 364 -6.03 7.37 2.90
C SER A 364 -6.85 8.12 3.96
N ARG A 365 -6.43 8.05 5.22
CA ARG A 365 -7.05 8.73 6.35
C ARG A 365 -6.39 10.10 6.55
N LYS A 366 -7.16 11.18 6.51
CA LYS A 366 -6.62 12.53 6.74
C LYS A 366 -6.31 12.75 8.23
N VAL A 367 -5.03 12.71 8.58
CA VAL A 367 -4.53 12.94 9.94
C VAL A 367 -3.92 14.34 10.03
N GLY A 368 -4.33 15.14 11.02
CA GLY A 368 -3.77 16.47 11.26
C GLY A 368 -2.27 16.45 11.59
N ASP A 369 -1.66 17.63 11.58
CA ASP A 369 -0.20 17.79 11.76
C ASP A 369 0.23 17.97 13.22
N THR A 370 -0.72 17.97 14.16
CA THR A 370 -0.41 18.07 15.59
C THR A 370 0.10 16.75 16.16
N ASN A 371 0.97 16.82 17.16
CA ASN A 371 1.47 15.61 17.82
C ASN A 371 0.33 14.81 18.49
N GLN A 372 -0.71 15.50 18.96
CA GLN A 372 -1.91 14.86 19.52
C GLN A 372 -2.69 14.09 18.45
N SER A 373 -2.93 14.66 17.27
CA SER A 373 -3.63 13.97 16.17
C SER A 373 -2.86 12.77 15.64
N ILE A 374 -1.52 12.85 15.57
CA ILE A 374 -0.66 11.72 15.17
C ILE A 374 -0.73 10.62 16.23
N THR A 375 -0.64 10.97 17.53
CA THR A 375 -0.76 10.00 18.64
C THR A 375 -2.11 9.29 18.62
N GLU A 376 -3.19 10.02 18.40
CA GLU A 376 -4.53 9.46 18.31
C GLU A 376 -4.67 8.54 17.08
N ALA A 377 -4.15 8.96 15.92
CA ALA A 377 -4.14 8.12 14.72
C ALA A 377 -3.33 6.83 14.93
N ILE A 378 -2.20 6.86 15.63
CA ILE A 378 -1.42 5.66 15.97
C ILE A 378 -2.26 4.72 16.84
N LYS A 379 -2.98 5.23 17.84
CA LYS A 379 -3.84 4.41 18.71
C LYS A 379 -4.94 3.70 17.93
N TYR A 380 -5.68 4.41 17.08
CA TYR A 380 -6.75 3.79 16.28
C TYR A 380 -6.22 2.79 15.26
N ASN A 381 -5.12 3.11 14.56
CA ASN A 381 -4.52 2.17 13.61
C ASN A 381 -3.93 0.95 14.31
N THR A 382 -3.46 1.08 15.56
CA THR A 382 -3.06 -0.09 16.36
C THR A 382 -4.26 -1.01 16.61
N ILE A 383 -5.41 -0.46 16.98
CA ILE A 383 -6.64 -1.26 17.20
C ILE A 383 -7.10 -1.91 15.89
N ASP A 384 -7.13 -1.15 14.78
CA ASP A 384 -7.48 -1.67 13.45
C ASP A 384 -6.58 -2.84 13.06
N THR A 385 -5.26 -2.66 13.21
CA THR A 385 -4.25 -3.70 12.92
C THR A 385 -4.43 -4.93 13.79
N VAL A 386 -4.62 -4.76 15.10
CA VAL A 386 -4.79 -5.88 16.03
C VAL A 386 -6.05 -6.67 15.70
N ILE A 387 -7.18 -6.01 15.41
CA ILE A 387 -8.42 -6.70 15.06
C ILE A 387 -8.26 -7.47 13.74
N ALA A 388 -7.74 -6.81 12.70
CA ALA A 388 -7.63 -7.38 11.37
C ALA A 388 -6.65 -8.58 11.32
N LEU A 389 -5.44 -8.43 11.88
CA LEU A 389 -4.43 -9.50 11.87
C LEU A 389 -4.83 -10.68 12.77
N ASN A 390 -5.53 -10.45 13.89
CA ASN A 390 -6.06 -11.58 14.67
C ASN A 390 -7.16 -12.33 13.92
N GLY A 391 -7.98 -11.63 13.10
CA GLY A 391 -8.90 -12.28 12.18
C GLY A 391 -8.19 -13.23 11.20
N ALA A 392 -7.08 -12.77 10.60
CA ALA A 392 -6.21 -13.61 9.77
C ALA A 392 -5.61 -14.80 10.52
N PHE A 393 -5.11 -14.56 11.72
CA PHE A 393 -4.58 -15.61 12.58
C PHE A 393 -5.61 -16.71 12.87
N PHE A 394 -6.87 -16.36 13.16
CA PHE A 394 -7.90 -17.37 13.41
C PHE A 394 -8.23 -18.20 12.17
N VAL A 395 -8.21 -17.60 10.98
CA VAL A 395 -8.38 -18.35 9.72
C VAL A 395 -7.22 -19.33 9.52
N ASN A 396 -5.98 -18.86 9.63
CA ASN A 396 -4.79 -19.72 9.46
C ASN A 396 -4.73 -20.83 10.53
N ALA A 397 -5.08 -20.51 11.78
CA ALA A 397 -5.19 -21.51 12.84
C ALA A 397 -6.28 -22.53 12.53
N SER A 398 -7.40 -22.11 11.96
CA SER A 398 -8.48 -23.00 11.54
C SER A 398 -8.01 -23.98 10.46
N ILE A 399 -7.16 -23.55 9.52
CA ILE A 399 -6.59 -24.41 8.48
C ILE A 399 -5.69 -25.48 9.10
N ILE A 400 -4.76 -25.09 9.99
CA ILE A 400 -3.89 -26.05 10.69
C ILE A 400 -4.73 -27.04 11.52
N ILE A 401 -5.72 -26.56 12.26
CA ILE A 401 -6.58 -27.39 13.11
C ILE A 401 -7.40 -28.36 12.25
N LEU A 402 -7.97 -27.90 11.14
CA LEU A 402 -8.71 -28.72 10.21
C LEU A 402 -7.82 -29.82 9.64
N ALA A 403 -6.63 -29.47 9.13
CA ALA A 403 -5.71 -30.44 8.55
C ALA A 403 -5.23 -31.47 9.58
N ALA A 404 -4.98 -31.05 10.82
CA ALA A 404 -4.62 -31.95 11.91
C ALA A 404 -5.77 -32.88 12.32
N ALA A 405 -7.00 -32.36 12.41
CA ALA A 405 -8.16 -33.15 12.80
C ALA A 405 -8.54 -34.19 11.74
N VAL A 406 -8.44 -33.81 10.46
CA VAL A 406 -8.93 -34.60 9.33
C VAL A 406 -7.83 -35.51 8.78
N PHE A 407 -6.62 -35.00 8.51
CA PHE A 407 -5.57 -35.75 7.79
C PHE A 407 -4.54 -36.41 8.70
N TYR A 408 -4.04 -35.69 9.72
CA TYR A 408 -2.97 -36.19 10.59
C TYR A 408 -3.39 -37.46 11.34
N LYS A 409 -4.64 -37.51 11.85
CA LYS A 409 -5.19 -38.71 12.52
C LYS A 409 -5.24 -39.95 11.61
N HIS A 410 -5.31 -39.76 10.30
CA HIS A 410 -5.37 -40.83 9.31
C HIS A 410 -4.00 -41.10 8.64
N ASN A 411 -2.92 -40.45 9.11
CA ASN A 411 -1.58 -40.49 8.51
C ASN A 411 -1.58 -40.12 7.01
N ILE A 412 -2.44 -39.19 6.62
CA ILE A 412 -2.45 -38.66 5.26
C ILE A 412 -1.67 -37.36 5.25
N GLU A 413 -0.57 -37.33 4.50
CA GLU A 413 0.19 -36.10 4.26
C GLU A 413 -0.43 -35.36 3.08
N VAL A 414 -0.82 -34.10 3.30
CA VAL A 414 -1.36 -33.27 2.22
C VAL A 414 -0.21 -32.53 1.57
N THR A 415 0.12 -32.93 0.34
CA THR A 415 1.13 -32.30 -0.50
C THR A 415 0.53 -31.57 -1.68
N GLN A 416 -0.81 -31.52 -1.82
CA GLN A 416 -1.49 -30.74 -2.85
C GLN A 416 -2.80 -30.14 -2.32
N LEU A 417 -3.14 -28.94 -2.78
CA LEU A 417 -4.42 -28.29 -2.44
C LEU A 417 -5.63 -29.11 -2.95
N GLN A 418 -5.45 -29.82 -4.06
CA GLN A 418 -6.45 -30.72 -4.65
C GLN A 418 -6.75 -31.90 -3.75
N ASP A 419 -5.74 -32.43 -3.07
CA ASP A 419 -5.90 -33.57 -2.17
C ASP A 419 -6.70 -33.17 -0.94
N ALA A 420 -6.45 -31.98 -0.39
CA ALA A 420 -7.27 -31.43 0.70
C ALA A 420 -8.75 -31.43 0.33
N TYR A 421 -9.11 -30.91 -0.85
CA TYR A 421 -10.51 -30.87 -1.31
C TYR A 421 -11.16 -32.25 -1.46
N LYS A 422 -10.49 -33.17 -2.16
CA LYS A 422 -11.03 -34.51 -2.44
C LYS A 422 -11.26 -35.28 -1.15
N LEU A 423 -10.28 -35.21 -0.26
CA LEU A 423 -10.29 -35.94 1.00
C LEU A 423 -11.20 -35.31 2.05
N LEU A 424 -11.38 -33.97 2.03
CA LEU A 424 -12.32 -33.29 2.94
C LEU A 424 -13.74 -33.80 2.77
N GLY A 425 -14.22 -33.97 1.54
CA GLY A 425 -15.60 -34.37 1.28
C GLY A 425 -15.92 -35.77 1.80
N ASP A 426 -14.98 -36.68 1.61
CA ASP A 426 -15.10 -38.08 2.01
C ASP A 426 -14.89 -38.27 3.52
N MET A 427 -13.91 -37.58 4.11
CA MET A 427 -13.55 -37.77 5.53
C MET A 427 -14.42 -36.96 6.49
N VAL A 428 -14.94 -35.82 6.05
CA VAL A 428 -15.88 -35.01 6.83
C VAL A 428 -17.33 -35.50 6.63
N GLY A 429 -17.58 -36.33 5.61
CA GLY A 429 -18.89 -36.90 5.31
C GLY A 429 -19.89 -35.89 4.74
N ALA A 430 -19.42 -34.73 4.30
CA ALA A 430 -20.25 -33.65 3.79
C ALA A 430 -19.60 -33.04 2.53
N ARG A 431 -20.20 -33.28 1.35
CA ARG A 431 -19.78 -32.63 0.09
C ARG A 431 -19.76 -31.09 0.18
N VAL A 432 -20.55 -30.54 1.10
CA VAL A 432 -20.57 -29.10 1.38
C VAL A 432 -19.19 -28.60 1.86
N ALA A 433 -18.44 -29.39 2.64
CA ALA A 433 -17.11 -29.00 3.12
C ALA A 433 -16.13 -28.80 1.96
N SER A 434 -16.08 -29.73 1.01
CA SER A 434 -15.31 -29.59 -0.22
C SER A 434 -15.68 -28.33 -1.00
N ILE A 435 -16.99 -28.08 -1.21
CA ILE A 435 -17.44 -26.89 -1.95
C ILE A 435 -17.03 -25.60 -1.23
N LEU A 436 -17.18 -25.54 0.09
CA LEU A 436 -16.79 -24.39 0.91
C LEU A 436 -15.28 -24.12 0.84
N PHE A 437 -14.46 -25.18 0.85
CA PHE A 437 -13.02 -25.08 0.68
C PHE A 437 -12.66 -24.46 -0.68
N GLY A 438 -13.28 -24.95 -1.76
CA GLY A 438 -13.08 -24.41 -3.10
C GLY A 438 -13.52 -22.95 -3.25
N VAL A 439 -14.67 -22.58 -2.66
CA VAL A 439 -15.16 -21.20 -2.62
C VAL A 439 -14.21 -20.30 -1.84
N GLY A 440 -13.77 -20.76 -0.66
CA GLY A 440 -12.81 -20.04 0.17
C GLY A 440 -11.49 -19.79 -0.57
N LEU A 441 -10.96 -20.81 -1.26
CA LEU A 441 -9.71 -20.72 -2.01
C LEU A 441 -9.82 -19.72 -3.17
N LEU A 442 -10.95 -19.71 -3.88
CA LEU A 442 -11.21 -18.73 -4.93
C LEU A 442 -11.33 -17.32 -4.35
N CYS A 443 -12.06 -17.14 -3.24
CA CYS A 443 -12.16 -15.84 -2.55
C CYS A 443 -10.80 -15.33 -2.06
N ALA A 444 -9.94 -16.21 -1.52
CA ALA A 444 -8.60 -15.88 -1.06
C ALA A 444 -7.71 -15.39 -2.23
N GLY A 445 -7.74 -16.09 -3.36
CA GLY A 445 -7.01 -15.67 -4.56
C GLY A 445 -7.46 -14.30 -5.10
N GLN A 446 -8.77 -14.05 -5.15
CA GLN A 446 -9.31 -12.75 -5.61
C GLN A 446 -9.02 -11.60 -4.65
N ALA A 447 -8.98 -11.88 -3.35
CA ALA A 447 -8.65 -10.90 -2.34
C ALA A 447 -7.20 -10.42 -2.43
N SER A 448 -6.25 -11.34 -2.51
CA SER A 448 -4.82 -11.02 -2.55
C SER A 448 -4.42 -10.26 -3.82
N THR A 449 -5.14 -10.49 -4.92
CA THR A 449 -4.99 -9.77 -6.19
C THR A 449 -5.11 -8.25 -6.05
N ILE A 450 -6.04 -7.80 -5.21
CA ILE A 450 -6.25 -6.38 -4.95
C ILE A 450 -5.04 -5.80 -4.22
N THR A 451 -4.56 -6.50 -3.21
CA THR A 451 -3.46 -6.03 -2.35
C THR A 451 -2.12 -6.05 -3.07
N GLY A 452 -1.84 -7.08 -3.87
CA GLY A 452 -0.62 -7.17 -4.68
C GLY A 452 -0.50 -6.01 -5.67
N THR A 453 -1.61 -5.61 -6.30
CA THR A 453 -1.62 -4.48 -7.24
C THR A 453 -1.35 -3.16 -6.53
N LEU A 454 -2.03 -2.89 -5.41
CA LEU A 454 -1.82 -1.67 -4.62
C LEU A 454 -0.41 -1.60 -4.04
N ALA A 455 0.09 -2.70 -3.47
CA ALA A 455 1.45 -2.79 -2.95
C ALA A 455 2.47 -2.52 -4.05
N GLY A 456 2.26 -3.08 -5.24
CA GLY A 456 3.10 -2.86 -6.41
C GLY A 456 3.14 -1.40 -6.87
N GLN A 457 2.00 -0.71 -6.87
CA GLN A 457 1.95 0.71 -7.18
C GLN A 457 2.70 1.55 -6.14
N ILE A 458 2.47 1.29 -4.85
CA ILE A 458 3.17 1.99 -3.75
C ILE A 458 4.68 1.79 -3.85
N VAL A 459 5.13 0.54 -4.08
CA VAL A 459 6.55 0.19 -4.22
C VAL A 459 7.16 0.87 -5.46
N MET A 460 6.48 0.85 -6.60
CA MET A 460 6.99 1.42 -7.84
C MET A 460 7.05 2.96 -7.80
N GLU A 461 5.99 3.62 -7.36
CA GLU A 461 5.96 5.08 -7.20
C GLU A 461 6.94 5.53 -6.11
N GLY A 462 6.96 4.81 -4.98
CA GLY A 462 7.81 5.13 -3.83
C GLY A 462 9.31 4.97 -4.11
N PHE A 463 9.75 3.85 -4.72
CA PHE A 463 11.18 3.63 -4.96
C PHE A 463 11.71 4.35 -6.22
N ILE A 464 10.95 4.38 -7.32
CA ILE A 464 11.45 4.81 -8.63
C ILE A 464 10.65 5.94 -9.30
N ASP A 465 9.56 6.43 -8.68
CA ASP A 465 8.72 7.51 -9.23
C ASP A 465 8.05 7.19 -10.57
N LEU A 466 7.84 5.91 -10.84
CA LEU A 466 7.23 5.47 -12.09
C LEU A 466 5.72 5.32 -11.89
N LYS A 467 4.96 6.24 -12.49
CA LYS A 467 3.49 6.19 -12.48
C LYS A 467 2.99 5.38 -13.66
N VAL A 468 2.40 4.23 -13.37
CA VAL A 468 1.78 3.36 -14.38
C VAL A 468 0.32 3.20 -14.01
N SER A 469 -0.56 3.22 -15.02
CA SER A 469 -1.97 2.96 -14.79
C SER A 469 -2.18 1.57 -14.16
N PRO A 470 -3.10 1.43 -13.18
CA PRO A 470 -3.31 0.18 -12.44
C PRO A 470 -3.53 -1.06 -13.32
N TRP A 471 -4.21 -0.91 -14.47
CA TRP A 471 -4.47 -2.03 -15.38
C TRP A 471 -3.22 -2.60 -16.04
N ILE A 472 -2.33 -1.72 -16.53
CA ILE A 472 -1.07 -2.14 -17.15
C ILE A 472 -0.24 -2.84 -16.10
N ARG A 473 -0.14 -2.23 -14.90
CA ARG A 473 0.58 -2.80 -13.77
C ARG A 473 0.10 -4.22 -13.47
N ARG A 474 -1.21 -4.38 -13.31
CA ARG A 474 -1.84 -5.66 -13.02
C ARG A 474 -1.60 -6.69 -14.13
N LEU A 475 -1.79 -6.30 -15.39
CA LEU A 475 -1.57 -7.19 -16.53
C LEU A 475 -0.11 -7.63 -16.61
N THR A 476 0.85 -6.73 -16.39
CA THR A 476 2.28 -7.06 -16.40
C THR A 476 2.63 -8.06 -15.31
N THR A 477 2.25 -7.80 -14.04
CA THR A 477 2.56 -8.73 -12.94
C THR A 477 1.87 -10.08 -13.15
N ARG A 478 0.63 -10.08 -13.64
CA ARG A 478 -0.15 -11.30 -13.90
C ARG A 478 0.44 -12.13 -15.03
N LEU A 479 0.94 -11.52 -16.10
CA LEU A 479 1.66 -12.24 -17.17
C LEU A 479 2.98 -12.83 -16.66
N LEU A 480 3.72 -12.08 -15.83
CA LEU A 480 4.96 -12.57 -15.23
C LEU A 480 4.72 -13.76 -14.28
N ALA A 481 3.55 -13.88 -13.67
CA ALA A 481 3.14 -15.03 -12.86
C ALA A 481 2.59 -16.21 -13.71
N ILE A 482 1.72 -15.93 -14.69
CA ILE A 482 1.07 -16.95 -15.52
C ILE A 482 2.07 -17.67 -16.43
N ILE A 483 3.00 -16.95 -17.06
CA ILE A 483 3.92 -17.55 -18.05
C ILE A 483 4.76 -18.68 -17.43
N PRO A 484 5.46 -18.49 -16.29
CA PRO A 484 6.17 -19.57 -15.62
C PRO A 484 5.24 -20.71 -15.19
N ALA A 485 4.06 -20.40 -14.66
CA ALA A 485 3.10 -21.41 -14.22
C ALA A 485 2.67 -22.32 -15.38
N VAL A 486 2.26 -21.74 -16.50
CA VAL A 486 1.82 -22.50 -17.69
C VAL A 486 2.95 -23.35 -18.26
N ILE A 487 4.17 -22.83 -18.33
CA ILE A 487 5.34 -23.59 -18.83
C ILE A 487 5.58 -24.81 -17.94
N VAL A 488 5.65 -24.63 -16.63
CA VAL A 488 5.93 -25.72 -15.68
C VAL A 488 4.80 -26.76 -15.69
N ILE A 489 3.53 -26.33 -15.65
CA ILE A 489 2.39 -27.24 -15.67
C ILE A 489 2.36 -28.04 -16.99
N SER A 490 2.65 -27.40 -18.13
CA SER A 490 2.61 -28.06 -19.44
C SER A 490 3.74 -29.07 -19.65
N LEU A 491 4.93 -28.81 -19.09
CA LEU A 491 6.11 -29.67 -19.27
C LEU A 491 6.24 -30.75 -18.18
N MET A 492 5.84 -30.43 -16.95
CA MET A 492 6.13 -31.25 -15.77
C MET A 492 4.85 -31.80 -15.09
N GLY A 493 3.67 -31.38 -15.53
CA GLY A 493 2.38 -31.84 -15.00
C GLY A 493 1.85 -31.03 -13.82
N GLU A 494 0.63 -31.35 -13.40
CA GLU A 494 -0.09 -30.64 -12.33
C GLU A 494 0.56 -30.83 -10.95
N GLU A 495 1.31 -31.92 -10.74
CA GLU A 495 1.95 -32.25 -9.46
C GLU A 495 2.98 -31.19 -9.04
N MET A 496 3.62 -30.50 -9.99
CA MET A 496 4.60 -29.44 -9.71
C MET A 496 3.99 -28.13 -9.21
N THR A 497 2.66 -27.99 -9.22
CA THR A 497 2.01 -26.76 -8.75
C THR A 497 2.23 -26.50 -7.27
N TYR A 498 2.37 -27.56 -6.47
CA TYR A 498 2.70 -27.44 -5.06
C TYR A 498 4.13 -26.95 -4.83
N ASP A 499 5.11 -27.52 -5.54
CA ASP A 499 6.50 -27.08 -5.44
C ASP A 499 6.68 -25.63 -5.92
N LEU A 500 5.94 -25.22 -6.95
CA LEU A 500 5.87 -23.81 -7.38
C LEU A 500 5.31 -22.91 -6.27
N LEU A 501 4.28 -23.38 -5.57
CA LEU A 501 3.68 -22.66 -4.46
C LEU A 501 4.68 -22.51 -3.30
N ILE A 502 5.37 -23.58 -2.91
CA ILE A 502 6.44 -23.50 -1.90
C ILE A 502 7.55 -22.56 -2.34
N LEU A 503 8.03 -22.69 -3.58
CA LEU A 503 9.09 -21.83 -4.14
C LEU A 503 8.70 -20.35 -4.05
N SER A 504 7.43 -20.02 -4.34
CA SER A 504 6.93 -18.65 -4.23
C SER A 504 7.06 -18.11 -2.80
N GLN A 505 6.78 -18.93 -1.78
CA GLN A 505 6.91 -18.55 -0.37
C GLN A 505 8.36 -18.40 0.05
N VAL A 506 9.26 -19.25 -0.46
CA VAL A 506 10.69 -19.11 -0.23
C VAL A 506 11.20 -17.78 -0.79
N LEU A 507 10.86 -17.42 -2.03
CA LEU A 507 11.23 -16.14 -2.63
C LEU A 507 10.71 -14.95 -1.81
N LEU A 508 9.50 -15.07 -1.29
CA LEU A 508 8.89 -14.07 -0.41
C LEU A 508 9.67 -13.89 0.90
N SER A 509 10.03 -15.02 1.52
CA SER A 509 10.82 -15.04 2.75
C SER A 509 12.21 -14.45 2.53
N LEU A 510 12.86 -14.72 1.39
CA LEU A 510 14.15 -14.14 1.02
C LEU A 510 14.11 -12.61 0.83
N ALA A 511 12.99 -12.07 0.35
CA ALA A 511 12.80 -10.64 0.16
C ALA A 511 12.54 -9.90 1.50
N LEU A 512 12.03 -10.60 2.51
CA LEU A 512 11.60 -10.01 3.78
C LEU A 512 12.68 -9.19 4.52
N PRO A 513 13.93 -9.66 4.68
CA PRO A 513 15.01 -8.89 5.30
C PRO A 513 15.22 -7.49 4.69
N PHE A 514 15.01 -7.36 3.38
CA PHE A 514 15.21 -6.10 2.65
C PHE A 514 14.10 -5.08 2.92
N ALA A 515 12.95 -5.49 3.44
CA ALA A 515 11.87 -4.61 3.87
C ALA A 515 11.97 -4.27 5.37
N ILE A 516 12.25 -5.26 6.22
CA ILE A 516 12.27 -5.07 7.67
C ILE A 516 13.47 -4.25 8.16
N ILE A 517 14.65 -4.39 7.55
CA ILE A 517 15.85 -3.68 8.01
C ILE A 517 15.68 -2.17 7.84
N PRO A 518 15.32 -1.64 6.65
CA PRO A 518 15.03 -0.21 6.49
C PRO A 518 13.94 0.26 7.47
N LEU A 519 12.88 -0.52 7.63
CA LEU A 519 11.78 -0.18 8.54
C LEU A 519 12.25 0.00 9.99
N ILE A 520 13.06 -0.92 10.51
CA ILE A 520 13.60 -0.84 11.86
C ILE A 520 14.58 0.33 11.98
N GLN A 521 15.48 0.51 11.00
CA GLN A 521 16.45 1.61 11.00
C GLN A 521 15.78 2.98 10.97
N PHE A 522 14.71 3.15 10.19
CA PHE A 522 14.03 4.42 10.06
C PHE A 522 13.14 4.72 11.27
N THR A 523 12.45 3.71 11.81
CA THR A 523 11.62 3.89 13.01
C THR A 523 12.43 4.04 14.31
N ALA A 524 13.73 3.70 14.28
CA ALA A 524 14.70 3.95 15.34
C ALA A 524 15.38 5.33 15.25
N ASP A 525 15.18 6.06 14.17
CA ASP A 525 15.90 7.31 13.89
C ASP A 525 15.15 8.55 14.40
N GLN A 526 15.88 9.45 15.08
CA GLN A 526 15.30 10.66 15.67
C GLN A 526 14.98 11.74 14.62
N GLU A 527 15.76 11.83 13.54
CA GLU A 527 15.54 12.80 12.47
C GLU A 527 14.31 12.43 11.64
N ILE A 528 14.08 11.12 11.42
CA ILE A 528 12.91 10.63 10.66
C ILE A 528 11.65 10.61 11.54
N MET A 529 11.73 10.09 12.77
CA MET A 529 10.55 9.88 13.62
C MET A 529 10.25 11.03 14.57
N GLN A 530 11.15 12.00 14.71
CA GLN A 530 10.99 13.14 15.62
C GLN A 530 10.63 12.67 17.04
N GLU A 531 9.61 13.25 17.67
CA GLU A 531 9.13 12.86 19.00
C GLU A 531 8.54 11.44 19.07
N PHE A 532 8.22 10.83 17.92
CA PHE A 532 7.59 9.51 17.81
C PHE A 532 8.59 8.36 17.68
N LYS A 533 9.88 8.59 17.92
CA LYS A 533 10.91 7.55 17.92
C LYS A 533 10.53 6.38 18.83
N ASN A 534 10.84 5.17 18.39
CA ASN A 534 10.57 3.97 19.19
C ASN A 534 11.42 3.87 20.46
N SER A 535 10.84 3.26 21.50
CA SER A 535 11.56 2.93 22.72
C SER A 535 12.68 1.93 22.45
N LYS A 536 13.72 1.94 23.30
CA LYS A 536 14.87 1.01 23.18
C LYS A 536 14.43 -0.45 23.17
N LEU A 537 13.41 -0.80 23.96
CA LEU A 537 12.86 -2.16 24.01
C LEU A 537 12.28 -2.57 22.65
N VAL A 538 11.44 -1.72 22.04
CA VAL A 538 10.85 -2.02 20.73
C VAL A 538 11.93 -2.19 19.67
N ILE A 539 12.96 -1.35 19.69
CA ILE A 539 14.09 -1.44 18.75
C ILE A 539 14.84 -2.76 18.94
N ILE A 540 15.19 -3.13 20.18
CA ILE A 540 15.89 -4.39 20.47
C ILE A 540 15.06 -5.59 20.02
N VAL A 541 13.78 -5.64 20.40
CA VAL A 541 12.88 -6.74 20.01
C VAL A 541 12.75 -6.84 18.48
N SER A 542 12.65 -5.71 17.79
CA SER A 542 12.55 -5.70 16.32
C SER A 542 13.83 -6.23 15.65
N TRP A 543 15.00 -5.87 16.17
CA TRP A 543 16.28 -6.42 15.69
C TRP A 543 16.44 -7.91 15.99
N LEU A 544 15.95 -8.38 17.14
CA LEU A 544 15.92 -9.82 17.45
C LEU A 544 15.03 -10.59 16.48
N ILE A 545 13.86 -10.05 16.14
CA ILE A 545 12.96 -10.62 15.12
C ILE A 545 13.63 -10.63 13.74
N ALA A 546 14.28 -9.53 13.35
CA ALA A 546 15.00 -9.47 12.08
C ALA A 546 16.14 -10.49 12.03
N LEU A 547 16.92 -10.63 13.10
CA LEU A 547 17.98 -11.63 13.20
C LEU A 547 17.42 -13.05 13.09
N PHE A 548 16.33 -13.33 13.79
CA PHE A 548 15.64 -14.62 13.74
C PHE A 548 15.18 -14.97 12.32
N ILE A 549 14.50 -14.04 11.64
CA ILE A 549 14.05 -14.21 10.24
C ILE A 549 15.23 -14.45 9.30
N ILE A 550 16.31 -13.67 9.43
CA ILE A 550 17.52 -13.83 8.60
C ILE A 550 18.16 -15.21 8.84
N SER A 551 18.24 -15.66 10.09
CA SER A 551 18.77 -16.98 10.42
C SER A 551 17.94 -18.11 9.79
N LEU A 552 16.61 -18.03 9.84
CA LEU A 552 15.73 -19.04 9.23
C LEU A 552 15.86 -19.07 7.70
N ASN A 553 15.96 -17.90 7.07
CA ASN A 553 16.20 -17.79 5.63
C ASN A 553 17.54 -18.42 5.24
N LEU A 554 18.61 -18.16 6.01
CA LEU A 554 19.92 -18.77 5.76
C LEU A 554 19.86 -20.30 5.84
N LEU A 555 19.14 -20.87 6.81
CA LEU A 555 18.95 -22.32 6.92
C LEU A 555 18.23 -22.88 5.69
N THR A 556 17.14 -22.24 5.28
CA THR A 556 16.35 -22.64 4.10
C THR A 556 17.19 -22.60 2.82
N ILE A 557 17.99 -21.53 2.64
CA ILE A 557 18.92 -21.41 1.51
C ILE A 557 19.92 -22.57 1.49
N VAL A 558 20.50 -22.91 2.65
CA VAL A 558 21.49 -24.00 2.75
C VAL A 558 20.87 -25.33 2.36
N GLU A 559 19.64 -25.61 2.77
CA GLU A 559 18.92 -26.84 2.40
C GLU A 559 18.63 -26.90 0.89
N ILE A 560 18.15 -25.81 0.31
CA ILE A 560 17.88 -25.71 -1.14
C ILE A 560 19.16 -25.92 -1.95
N VAL A 561 20.27 -25.26 -1.55
CA VAL A 561 21.56 -25.40 -2.23
C VAL A 561 22.07 -26.83 -2.12
N LYS A 562 21.98 -27.47 -0.95
CA LYS A 562 22.37 -28.88 -0.78
C LYS A 562 21.55 -29.80 -1.69
N GLY A 563 20.22 -29.65 -1.70
CA GLY A 563 19.34 -30.46 -2.55
C GLY A 563 19.67 -30.33 -4.04
N LEU A 564 19.93 -29.10 -4.52
CA LEU A 564 20.30 -28.87 -5.92
C LEU A 564 21.70 -29.40 -6.29
N LEU A 565 22.66 -29.37 -5.36
CA LEU A 565 24.00 -29.92 -5.57
C LEU A 565 23.99 -31.45 -5.70
N GLU A 566 23.02 -32.12 -5.08
CA GLU A 566 22.85 -33.58 -5.08
C GLU A 566 21.96 -34.07 -6.23
N PHE A 567 21.11 -33.21 -6.81
CA PHE A 567 20.09 -33.62 -7.78
C PHE A 567 20.64 -34.03 -9.15
N SER A 568 21.44 -33.18 -9.81
CA SER A 568 22.01 -33.49 -11.13
C SER A 568 23.26 -32.67 -11.44
N PHE A 569 24.07 -33.12 -12.41
CA PHE A 569 25.25 -32.36 -12.84
C PHE A 569 24.90 -30.96 -13.37
N ALA A 570 23.80 -30.84 -14.11
CA ALA A 570 23.30 -29.55 -14.59
C ALA A 570 22.83 -28.64 -13.42
N ALA A 571 22.07 -29.20 -12.46
CA ALA A 571 21.65 -28.47 -11.26
C ALA A 571 22.85 -28.01 -10.41
N LYS A 572 23.90 -28.83 -10.35
CA LYS A 572 25.15 -28.50 -9.67
C LYS A 572 25.88 -27.33 -10.34
N ILE A 573 25.96 -27.32 -11.68
CA ILE A 573 26.53 -26.19 -12.43
C ILE A 573 25.75 -24.91 -12.15
N VAL A 574 24.41 -24.95 -12.30
CA VAL A 574 23.54 -23.78 -12.06
C VAL A 574 23.68 -23.26 -10.64
N SER A 575 23.74 -24.17 -9.66
CA SER A 575 23.91 -23.80 -8.25
C SER A 575 25.22 -23.06 -8.00
N ILE A 576 26.31 -23.55 -8.56
CA ILE A 576 27.65 -22.96 -8.35
C ILE A 576 27.82 -21.65 -9.13
N THR A 577 27.31 -21.55 -10.36
CA THR A 577 27.57 -20.40 -11.24
C THR A 577 26.57 -19.27 -11.09
N ILE A 578 25.34 -19.55 -10.65
CA ILE A 578 24.28 -18.55 -10.56
C ILE A 578 23.80 -18.37 -9.12
N LEU A 579 23.37 -19.47 -8.48
CA LEU A 579 22.67 -19.38 -7.20
C LEU A 579 23.60 -18.91 -6.06
N ILE A 580 24.79 -19.50 -5.92
CA ILE A 580 25.76 -19.12 -4.88
C ILE A 580 26.21 -17.66 -5.03
N PRO A 581 26.61 -17.17 -6.23
CA PRO A 581 26.93 -15.76 -6.43
C PRO A 581 25.75 -14.82 -6.14
N LEU A 582 24.52 -15.21 -6.50
CA LEU A 582 23.32 -14.43 -6.21
C LEU A 582 23.07 -14.33 -4.70
N ILE A 583 23.20 -15.43 -3.96
CA ILE A 583 23.07 -15.45 -2.50
C ILE A 583 24.16 -14.58 -1.86
N ALA A 584 25.41 -14.72 -2.30
CA ALA A 584 26.52 -13.90 -1.81
C ALA A 584 26.26 -12.42 -2.07
N PHE A 585 25.76 -12.05 -3.25
CA PHE A 585 25.36 -10.70 -3.59
C PHE A 585 24.25 -10.19 -2.65
N LEU A 586 23.19 -10.98 -2.45
CA LEU A 586 22.07 -10.61 -1.56
C LEU A 586 22.54 -10.40 -0.11
N LEU A 587 23.44 -11.25 0.39
CA LEU A 587 24.01 -11.10 1.74
C LEU A 587 24.89 -9.86 1.86
N LEU A 588 25.77 -9.62 0.89
CA LEU A 588 26.58 -8.40 0.85
C LEU A 588 25.71 -7.14 0.75
N PHE A 589 24.65 -7.19 -0.06
CA PHE A 589 23.69 -6.11 -0.19
C PHE A 589 22.92 -5.87 1.12
N LEU A 590 22.56 -6.93 1.84
CA LEU A 590 21.93 -6.83 3.15
C LEU A 590 22.85 -6.15 4.17
N ILE A 591 24.13 -6.56 4.22
CA ILE A 591 25.16 -5.94 5.07
C ILE A 591 25.32 -4.47 4.69
N TRP A 592 25.35 -4.15 3.40
CA TRP A 592 25.41 -2.78 2.91
C TRP A 592 24.24 -1.93 3.44
N ILE A 593 23.01 -2.42 3.37
CA ILE A 593 21.82 -1.72 3.89
C ILE A 593 21.94 -1.46 5.40
N VAL A 594 22.39 -2.46 6.16
CA VAL A 594 22.58 -2.33 7.62
C VAL A 594 23.60 -1.24 7.95
N LEU A 595 24.71 -1.18 7.21
CA LEU A 595 25.82 -0.26 7.49
C LEU A 595 25.66 1.12 6.85
N TYR A 596 24.85 1.24 5.79
CA TYR A 596 24.79 2.45 4.96
C TYR A 596 24.55 3.72 5.78
N LYS A 597 23.60 3.67 6.72
CA LYS A 597 23.24 4.84 7.53
C LYS A 597 24.33 5.25 8.53
N GLN A 598 25.02 4.27 9.11
CA GLN A 598 26.14 4.54 10.01
C GLN A 598 27.30 5.15 9.22
N LEU A 599 27.59 4.59 8.04
CA LEU A 599 28.63 5.07 7.15
C LEU A 599 28.35 6.48 6.65
N SER A 600 27.11 6.78 6.23
CA SER A 600 26.73 8.12 5.76
C SER A 600 26.79 9.16 6.88
N SER A 601 26.39 8.82 8.10
CA SER A 601 26.52 9.71 9.26
C SER A 601 27.98 10.03 9.58
N ILE A 602 28.87 9.02 9.55
CA ILE A 602 30.31 9.21 9.74
C ILE A 602 30.89 10.08 8.61
N LEU A 603 30.53 9.79 7.36
CA LEU A 603 31.01 10.54 6.19
C LEU A 603 30.58 12.01 6.26
N ASN A 604 29.33 12.29 6.63
CA ASN A 604 28.81 13.65 6.79
C ASN A 604 29.51 14.40 7.94
N ARG A 605 29.83 13.71 9.05
CA ARG A 605 30.64 14.31 10.14
C ARG A 605 32.06 14.64 9.68
N LEU A 606 32.69 13.76 8.91
CA LEU A 606 34.04 13.99 8.36
C LEU A 606 34.04 15.13 7.32
N LEU A 607 33.06 15.16 6.41
CA LEU A 607 32.92 16.21 5.40
C LEU A 607 32.61 17.58 6.00
N ASN A 608 31.83 17.64 7.09
CA ASN A 608 31.55 18.87 7.82
C ASN A 608 32.73 19.34 8.69
N GLN A 609 33.70 18.48 8.99
CA GLN A 609 34.94 18.83 9.69
C GLN A 609 36.05 19.32 8.75
N CYS A 610 35.96 19.07 7.44
CA CYS A 610 36.84 19.71 6.48
C CYS A 610 36.44 21.19 6.34
N PRO A 611 37.33 22.17 6.59
CA PRO A 611 37.03 23.55 6.27
C PRO A 611 36.68 23.64 4.78
N ARG A 612 35.55 24.26 4.46
CA ARG A 612 35.20 24.60 3.07
C ARG A 612 36.33 25.47 2.53
N LEU A 613 37.22 24.85 1.76
CA LEU A 613 38.35 25.49 1.06
C LEU A 613 37.84 26.33 -0.11
#